data_AF-A0A2R6FZS4-F1
#
_entry.id   AF-A0A2R6FZS4-F1
#
_cell.length_a   1.000
_cell.length_b   1.000
_cell.length_c   1.000
_cell.angle_alpha   90.00
_cell.angle_beta   90.00
_cell.angle_gamma   90.00
#
_symmetry.space_group_name_H-M   'P 1'
#
loop_
_entity.id
_entity.type
_entity.pdbx_description
1 polymer ?
#
loop_
_entity_poly.entity_id
_entity_poly.type
_entity_poly.pdbx_seq_one_letter_code
_entity_poly.pdbx_strand_id
1 'polypeptide(L)'
;MFPWEHLAVGYLCYSLFAHLRGRTPSGPATLALVVGTQFPDLVDKPLTWTFDVLPAGVFAHSLFVAVPLVALVILAAWRVDRTESAIAFAVGYLLHLPGDVFPSIALGNDLTYWFLFWPAMERPGVDISNPIVGPGGG
;
A
#
# COMPACT_ATOMS: atom_id res chain seq x y z
N MET A 1 -3.74 0.76 -9.51
CA MET A 1 -4.02 2.04 -10.23
C MET A 1 -2.70 2.59 -10.78
N PHE A 2 -2.66 3.72 -11.47
CA PHE A 2 -1.39 4.39 -11.79
C PHE A 2 -0.80 5.10 -10.55
N PRO A 3 0.53 5.31 -10.49
CA PRO A 3 1.20 5.99 -9.36
C PRO A 3 0.57 7.34 -8.97
N TRP A 4 0.23 8.16 -9.96
CA TRP A 4 -0.39 9.48 -9.74
C TRP A 4 -1.84 9.40 -9.28
N GLU A 5 -2.56 8.32 -9.59
CA GLU A 5 -3.94 8.13 -9.13
C GLU A 5 -3.96 7.80 -7.64
N HIS A 6 -3.05 6.92 -7.17
CA HIS A 6 -2.86 6.67 -5.74
C HIS A 6 -2.47 7.96 -5.00
N LEU A 7 -1.55 8.74 -5.59
CA LEU A 7 -1.17 10.02 -5.02
C LEU A 7 -2.36 10.99 -4.95
N ALA A 8 -3.15 11.12 -6.01
CA ALA A 8 -4.29 12.02 -6.05
C ALA A 8 -5.36 11.63 -5.01
N VAL A 9 -5.75 10.36 -4.96
CA VAL A 9 -6.72 9.85 -3.97
C VAL A 9 -6.18 10.03 -2.56
N GLY A 10 -4.94 9.63 -2.31
CA GLY A 10 -4.29 9.78 -1.00
C GLY A 10 -4.23 11.24 -0.55
N TYR A 11 -3.82 12.15 -1.42
CA TYR A 11 -3.75 13.59 -1.15
C TYR A 11 -5.12 14.19 -0.86
N LEU A 12 -6.15 13.88 -1.65
CA LEU A 12 -7.50 14.41 -1.43
C LEU A 12 -8.07 13.91 -0.10
N CYS A 13 -7.95 12.62 0.21
CA CYS A 13 -8.43 12.06 1.48
C CYS A 13 -7.68 12.62 2.68
N TYR A 14 -6.34 12.69 2.63
CA TYR A 14 -5.54 13.24 3.71
C TYR A 14 -5.78 14.75 3.91
N SER A 15 -5.87 15.50 2.81
CA SER A 15 -6.18 16.93 2.85
C SER A 15 -7.54 17.17 3.48
N LEU A 16 -8.58 16.43 3.07
CA LEU A 16 -9.89 16.51 3.70
C LEU A 16 -9.81 16.20 5.20
N PHE A 17 -9.12 15.12 5.58
CA PHE A 17 -8.92 14.77 7.00
C PHE A 17 -8.24 15.90 7.80
N ALA A 18 -7.19 16.52 7.25
CA ALA A 18 -6.50 17.64 7.90
C ALA A 18 -7.43 18.85 8.10
N HIS A 19 -8.18 19.23 7.06
CA HIS A 19 -9.11 20.36 7.13
C HIS A 19 -10.27 20.11 8.09
N LEU A 20 -10.80 18.88 8.14
CA LEU A 20 -11.82 18.48 9.13
C LEU A 20 -11.29 18.54 10.57
N ARG A 21 -9.96 18.50 10.77
CA ARG A 21 -9.28 18.70 12.06
C ARG A 21 -8.86 20.15 12.31
N GLY A 22 -9.27 21.09 11.45
CA GLY A 22 -8.92 22.51 11.56
C GLY A 22 -7.45 22.81 11.24
N ARG A 23 -6.80 21.97 10.42
CA ARG A 23 -5.39 22.09 10.02
C ARG A 23 -5.27 22.07 8.50
N THR A 24 -4.12 22.47 7.99
CA THR A 24 -3.74 22.28 6.59
C THR A 24 -2.60 21.25 6.51
N PRO A 25 -2.49 20.48 5.41
CA PRO A 25 -1.37 19.55 5.23
C PRO A 25 -0.03 20.27 5.31
N SER A 26 0.84 19.86 6.24
CA SER A 26 2.20 20.39 6.33
C SER A 26 3.09 19.84 5.21
N GLY A 27 4.17 20.54 4.87
CA GLY A 27 5.14 20.08 3.87
C GLY A 27 5.72 18.69 4.20
N PRO A 28 6.25 18.46 5.42
CA PRO A 28 6.74 17.15 5.82
C PRO A 28 5.67 16.05 5.78
N ALA A 29 4.44 16.35 6.20
CA ALA A 29 3.35 15.38 6.12
C ALA A 29 2.98 15.05 4.66
N THR A 30 2.96 16.06 3.78
CA THR A 30 2.69 15.86 2.36
C THR A 30 3.77 14.99 1.69
N LEU A 31 5.05 15.19 2.02
CA LEU A 31 6.13 14.32 1.54
C LEU A 31 5.97 12.88 2.06
N ALA A 32 5.65 12.71 3.34
CA ALA A 32 5.42 11.40 3.92
C ALA A 32 4.21 10.69 3.29
N LEU A 33 3.15 11.43 2.96
CA LEU A 33 2.00 10.93 2.21
C LEU A 33 2.40 10.47 0.81
N VAL A 34 3.17 11.27 0.07
CA VAL A 34 3.70 10.87 -1.26
C VAL A 34 4.42 9.54 -1.12
N VAL A 35 5.36 9.42 -0.18
CA VAL A 35 6.06 8.14 0.07
C VAL A 35 5.08 7.02 0.40
N GLY A 36 4.11 7.25 1.29
CA GLY A 36 3.11 6.26 1.67
C GLY A 36 2.28 5.76 0.50
N THR A 37 1.82 6.67 -0.38
CA THR A 37 1.04 6.31 -1.57
C THR A 37 1.81 5.50 -2.60
N GLN A 38 3.14 5.51 -2.55
CA GLN A 38 3.99 4.74 -3.47
C GLN A 38 4.68 3.57 -2.77
N PHE A 39 4.57 3.45 -1.45
CA PHE A 39 5.37 2.53 -0.65
C PHE A 39 5.20 1.06 -1.06
N PRO A 40 3.98 0.53 -1.27
CA PRO A 40 3.81 -0.86 -1.67
C PRO A 40 4.57 -1.19 -2.96
N ASP A 41 4.39 -0.34 -3.97
CA ASP A 41 5.06 -0.42 -5.25
C ASP A 41 6.58 -0.28 -5.16
N LEU A 42 7.07 0.66 -4.36
CA LEU A 42 8.51 0.89 -4.17
C LEU A 42 9.21 -0.28 -3.46
N VAL A 43 8.46 -1.10 -2.71
CA VAL A 43 8.99 -2.33 -2.09
C VAL A 43 8.87 -3.50 -3.05
N ASP A 44 7.65 -3.79 -3.51
CA ASP A 44 7.38 -5.03 -4.22
C ASP A 44 7.97 -5.04 -5.63
N LYS A 45 7.91 -3.93 -6.37
CA LYS A 45 8.39 -3.89 -7.76
C LYS A 45 9.90 -4.11 -7.86
N PRO A 46 10.77 -3.42 -7.11
CA PRO A 46 12.21 -3.70 -7.18
C PRO A 46 12.56 -5.12 -6.73
N LEU A 47 11.97 -5.59 -5.63
CA LEU A 47 12.24 -6.92 -5.07
C LEU A 47 11.77 -8.04 -5.99
N THR A 48 10.73 -7.81 -6.80
CA THR A 48 10.25 -8.77 -7.79
C THR A 48 10.99 -8.65 -9.11
N TRP A 49 11.07 -7.45 -9.70
CA TRP A 49 11.51 -7.28 -11.08
C TRP A 49 13.01 -7.16 -11.25
N THR A 50 13.72 -6.64 -10.23
CA THR A 50 15.16 -6.38 -10.31
C THR A 50 15.96 -7.42 -9.54
N PHE A 51 15.49 -7.79 -8.35
CA PHE A 51 16.24 -8.68 -7.45
C PHE A 51 15.72 -10.12 -7.44
N ASP A 52 14.52 -10.38 -7.96
CA ASP A 52 13.90 -11.71 -8.02
C ASP A 52 13.84 -12.45 -6.67
N VAL A 53 13.68 -11.69 -5.57
CA VAL A 53 13.63 -12.21 -4.19
C VAL A 53 12.21 -12.32 -3.65
N LEU A 54 11.23 -11.67 -4.28
CA LEU A 54 9.81 -11.77 -3.95
C LEU A 54 9.02 -12.30 -5.15
N PRO A 55 8.99 -13.62 -5.39
CA PRO A 55 8.31 -14.19 -6.54
C PRO A 55 6.84 -13.77 -6.66
N ALA A 56 6.11 -13.69 -5.52
CA ALA A 56 4.70 -13.28 -5.48
C ALA A 56 4.48 -11.79 -5.80
N GLY A 57 5.46 -10.93 -5.52
CA GLY A 57 5.42 -9.50 -5.76
C GLY A 57 4.29 -8.71 -5.11
N VAL A 58 3.80 -9.18 -3.95
CA VAL A 58 2.68 -8.58 -3.22
C VAL A 58 2.93 -8.50 -1.71
N PHE A 59 4.20 -8.51 -1.29
CA PHE A 59 4.56 -8.52 0.13
C PHE A 59 4.08 -7.25 0.84
N ALA A 60 4.42 -6.08 0.33
CA ALA A 60 3.96 -4.81 0.86
C ALA A 60 2.51 -4.50 0.49
N HIS A 61 1.92 -5.18 -0.49
CA HIS A 61 0.48 -5.11 -0.76
C HIS A 61 -0.37 -5.98 0.20
N SER A 62 0.25 -6.79 1.05
CA SER A 62 -0.44 -7.61 2.05
C SER A 62 -0.84 -6.81 3.30
N LEU A 63 -2.07 -7.00 3.78
CA LEU A 63 -2.53 -6.45 5.06
C LEU A 63 -1.74 -7.01 6.26
N PHE A 64 -1.23 -8.24 6.16
CA PHE A 64 -0.39 -8.84 7.18
C PHE A 64 0.96 -8.11 7.34
N VAL A 65 1.39 -7.36 6.34
CA VAL A 65 2.60 -6.53 6.38
C VAL A 65 2.26 -5.07 6.60
N ALA A 66 1.29 -4.53 5.85
CA ALA A 66 0.91 -3.12 5.89
C ALA A 66 0.43 -2.67 7.27
N VAL A 67 -0.46 -3.43 7.92
CA VAL A 67 -1.06 -3.04 9.20
C VAL A 67 -0.01 -2.99 10.32
N PRO A 68 0.81 -4.05 10.55
CA PRO A 68 1.87 -3.98 11.55
C PRO A 68 2.91 -2.89 11.26
N LEU A 69 3.32 -2.72 9.99
CA LEU A 69 4.31 -1.72 9.62
C LEU A 69 3.80 -0.30 9.88
N VAL A 70 2.56 0.03 9.49
CA VAL A 70 1.95 1.32 9.77
C VAL A 70 1.84 1.57 11.28
N ALA A 71 1.44 0.56 12.06
CA ALA A 71 1.37 0.67 13.52
C ALA A 71 2.75 0.96 14.13
N LEU A 72 3.80 0.27 13.67
CA LEU A 72 5.19 0.50 14.10
C LEU A 72 5.68 1.91 13.74
N VAL A 73 5.38 2.38 12.52
CA VAL A 73 5.75 3.73 12.07
C VAL A 73 5.09 4.80 12.95
N ILE A 74 3.79 4.66 13.25
CA ILE A 74 3.08 5.58 14.13
C ILE A 74 3.65 5.53 15.56
N LEU A 75 3.90 4.34 16.09
CA LEU A 75 4.45 4.17 17.44
C LEU A 75 5.85 4.78 17.57
N ALA A 76 6.70 4.57 16.57
CA ALA A 76 8.04 5.15 16.53
C ALA A 76 7.99 6.68 16.39
N ALA A 77 7.14 7.20 15.51
CA ALA A 77 6.99 8.64 15.29
C ALA A 77 6.43 9.39 16.50
N TRP A 78 5.62 8.71 17.32
CA TRP A 78 5.13 9.27 18.58
C TRP A 78 6.25 9.56 19.58
N ARG A 79 7.37 8.82 19.53
CA ARG A 79 8.52 9.04 20.42
C ARG A 79 9.40 10.23 20.04
N VAL A 80 9.20 10.79 18.84
CA VAL A 80 10.03 11.88 18.28
C VAL A 80 9.19 13.05 17.79
N ASP A 81 7.93 13.15 18.23
CA ASP A 81 6.97 14.20 17.88
C ASP A 81 6.76 14.39 16.35
N ARG A 82 6.80 13.29 15.60
CA ARG A 82 6.58 13.26 14.14
C ARG A 82 5.28 12.54 13.74
N THR A 83 4.33 12.43 14.66
CA THR A 83 3.08 11.66 14.47
C THR A 83 2.26 12.13 13.27
N GLU A 84 2.25 13.44 12.95
CA GLU A 84 1.51 13.95 11.79
C GLU A 84 2.02 13.33 10.47
N SER A 85 3.34 13.30 10.26
CA SER A 85 3.94 12.70 9.08
C SER A 85 3.71 11.19 9.02
N ALA A 86 3.75 10.51 10.16
CA ALA A 86 3.43 9.08 10.24
C ALA A 86 1.97 8.78 9.88
N ILE A 87 1.02 9.60 10.34
CA ILE A 87 -0.39 9.49 9.96
C ILE A 87 -0.55 9.74 8.45
N ALA A 88 0.14 10.72 7.89
CA ALA A 88 0.09 11.00 6.47
C ALA A 88 0.62 9.82 5.64
N PHE A 89 1.77 9.26 6.00
CA PHE A 89 2.28 8.02 5.41
C PHE A 89 1.28 6.87 5.53
N ALA A 90 0.71 6.67 6.72
CA ALA A 90 -0.28 5.62 6.99
C ALA A 90 -1.51 5.75 6.09
N VAL A 91 -2.06 6.95 5.94
CA VAL A 91 -3.20 7.22 5.04
C VAL A 91 -2.84 6.88 3.60
N GLY A 92 -1.66 7.31 3.13
CA GLY A 92 -1.20 7.02 1.77
C GLY A 92 -1.06 5.53 1.49
N TYR A 93 -0.40 4.81 2.39
CA TYR A 93 -0.19 3.36 2.28
C TYR A 93 -1.53 2.61 2.33
N LEU A 94 -2.36 2.88 3.35
CA LEU A 94 -3.61 2.16 3.51
C LEU A 94 -4.64 2.46 2.42
N LEU A 95 -4.59 3.63 1.76
CA LEU A 95 -5.44 3.94 0.59
C LEU A 95 -4.90 3.36 -0.71
N HIS A 96 -3.62 3.00 -0.78
CA HIS A 96 -3.06 2.31 -1.94
C HIS A 96 -3.75 0.96 -2.16
N LEU A 97 -3.90 0.19 -1.08
CA LEU A 97 -4.44 -1.18 -1.10
C LEU A 97 -5.86 -1.30 -1.71
N PRO A 98 -6.90 -0.58 -1.21
CA PRO A 98 -8.22 -0.61 -1.85
C PRO A 98 -8.20 0.06 -3.23
N GLY A 99 -7.27 0.97 -3.49
CA GLY A 99 -7.05 1.55 -4.81
C GLY A 99 -6.74 0.48 -5.86
N ASP A 100 -5.98 -0.56 -5.52
CA ASP A 100 -5.70 -1.64 -6.46
C ASP A 100 -6.86 -2.61 -6.66
N VAL A 101 -7.78 -2.68 -5.69
CA VAL A 101 -9.01 -3.48 -5.82
C VAL A 101 -10.05 -2.76 -6.69
N PHE A 102 -10.15 -1.43 -6.56
CA PHE A 102 -11.24 -0.63 -7.12
C PHE A 102 -11.45 -0.78 -8.64
N PRO A 103 -10.42 -0.78 -9.50
CA PRO A 103 -10.60 -0.97 -10.94
C PRO A 103 -11.34 -2.27 -11.30
N SER A 104 -11.15 -3.35 -10.54
CA SER A 104 -11.82 -4.63 -10.81
C SER A 104 -13.33 -4.50 -10.63
N ILE A 105 -13.77 -3.81 -9.57
CA ILE A 105 -15.21 -3.58 -9.30
C ILE A 105 -15.79 -2.56 -10.30
N ALA A 106 -15.05 -1.50 -10.61
CA ALA A 106 -15.51 -0.45 -11.52
C ALA A 106 -15.69 -0.94 -12.96
N LEU A 107 -14.88 -1.92 -13.39
CA LEU A 107 -14.92 -2.50 -14.73
C LEU A 107 -15.80 -3.76 -14.82
N GLY A 108 -16.41 -4.21 -13.71
CA GLY A 108 -17.23 -5.43 -13.67
C GLY A 108 -16.44 -6.72 -13.87
N ASN A 109 -15.13 -6.70 -13.59
CA ASN A 109 -14.27 -7.87 -13.62
C ASN A 109 -14.39 -8.68 -12.31
N ASP A 110 -13.85 -9.90 -12.31
CA ASP A 110 -13.71 -10.67 -11.07
C ASP A 110 -12.91 -9.89 -10.02
N LEU A 111 -13.40 -9.90 -8.78
CA LEU A 111 -12.81 -9.14 -7.70
C LEU A 111 -11.39 -9.65 -7.40
N THR A 112 -10.39 -8.83 -7.68
CA THR A 112 -8.98 -9.17 -7.42
C THR A 112 -8.57 -8.60 -6.06
N TYR A 113 -8.57 -9.45 -5.02
CA TYR A 113 -8.22 -9.04 -3.66
C TYR A 113 -7.28 -10.01 -2.93
N TRP A 114 -6.91 -11.12 -3.58
CA TRP A 114 -6.10 -12.18 -2.97
C TRP A 114 -4.77 -11.67 -2.38
N PHE A 115 -4.16 -10.67 -3.03
CA PHE A 115 -2.90 -10.06 -2.63
C PHE A 115 -2.96 -9.42 -1.23
N LEU A 116 -4.12 -8.91 -0.82
CA LEU A 116 -4.33 -8.33 0.51
C LEU A 116 -4.14 -9.36 1.62
N PHE A 117 -4.37 -10.63 1.31
CA PHE A 117 -4.32 -11.74 2.25
C PHE A 117 -3.14 -12.68 1.97
N TRP A 118 -2.19 -12.30 1.12
CA TRP A 118 -0.96 -13.07 0.93
C TRP A 118 -0.16 -13.11 2.24
N PRO A 119 0.43 -14.26 2.66
CA PRO A 119 0.49 -15.55 1.96
C PRO A 119 -0.63 -16.52 2.32
N ALA A 120 -1.66 -16.09 3.06
CA ALA A 120 -2.77 -16.93 3.49
C ALA A 120 -3.81 -17.22 2.39
N MET A 121 -3.81 -16.44 1.30
CA MET A 121 -4.68 -16.64 0.15
C MET A 121 -3.88 -16.80 -1.13
N GLU A 122 -4.30 -17.79 -1.91
CA GLU A 122 -3.72 -18.15 -3.19
C GLU A 122 -4.17 -17.20 -4.30
N ARG A 123 -3.31 -17.01 -5.31
CA ARG A 123 -3.68 -16.27 -6.51
C ARG A 123 -4.67 -17.09 -7.34
N PRO A 124 -5.88 -16.59 -7.63
CA PRO A 124 -6.84 -17.30 -8.47
C PRO A 124 -6.27 -17.59 -9.87
N GLY A 125 -6.53 -18.79 -10.39
CA GLY A 125 -6.16 -19.20 -11.75
C GLY A 125 -4.69 -19.59 -11.92
N VAL A 126 -3.92 -19.71 -10.84
CA VAL A 126 -2.58 -20.33 -10.85
C VAL A 126 -2.68 -21.69 -10.17
N ASP A 127 -2.33 -22.77 -10.88
CA ASP A 127 -2.21 -24.12 -10.32
C ASP A 127 -0.94 -24.18 -9.45
N ILE A 128 -1.05 -24.53 -8.17
CA ILE A 128 0.07 -24.41 -7.22
C ILE A 128 0.21 -25.61 -6.29
N SER A 129 1.30 -26.35 -6.52
CA SER A 129 2.03 -27.02 -5.44
C SER A 129 2.83 -26.04 -4.57
N ASN A 130 2.80 -24.71 -4.84
CA ASN A 130 3.52 -23.70 -4.03
C ASN A 130 2.88 -22.28 -4.09
N PRO A 131 2.07 -21.87 -3.08
CA PRO A 131 1.37 -20.57 -3.03
C PRO A 131 2.28 -19.34 -2.85
N ILE A 132 3.57 -19.56 -2.61
CA ILE A 132 4.56 -18.50 -2.35
C ILE A 132 5.10 -17.92 -3.66
N VAL A 133 4.89 -18.59 -4.79
CA VAL A 133 5.50 -18.25 -6.09
C VAL A 133 4.53 -17.45 -6.95
N GLY A 134 4.90 -16.22 -7.33
CA GLY A 134 4.21 -15.46 -8.37
C GLY A 134 4.79 -15.74 -9.76
N PRO A 135 4.30 -15.04 -10.80
CA PRO A 135 4.51 -15.42 -12.21
C PRO A 135 5.95 -15.31 -12.71
N GLY A 136 6.91 -14.93 -11.84
CA GLY A 136 8.34 -14.86 -12.16
C GLY A 136 9.15 -16.12 -11.81
N GLY A 137 8.59 -17.08 -11.07
CA GLY A 137 9.27 -18.35 -10.80
C GLY A 137 9.06 -19.33 -11.96
N GLY A 138 10.07 -19.50 -12.80
CA GLY A 138 10.13 -20.61 -13.77
C GLY A 138 10.15 -21.98 -13.12
#